data_AF-A0A6H5G824-F1
#
_entry.id   AF-A0A6H5G824-F1
#
_cell.length_a   1.000
_cell.length_b   1.000
_cell.length_c   1.000
_cell.angle_alpha   90.00
_cell.angle_beta   90.00
_cell.angle_gamma   90.00
#
_symmetry.space_group_name_H-M   'P 1'
#
loop_
_entity.id
_entity.type
_entity.pdbx_description
1 polymer ?
#
loop_
_entity_poly.entity_id
_entity_poly.type
_entity_poly.pdbx_seq_one_letter_code
_entity_poly.pdbx_strand_id
1 'polypeptide(L)'
;MIIGTCLGNANKVSWVQRRRHLDQSQQCICLPLLDEAGVVAHGRLMDPPARNSMWRFGFPTPVNYNDNELYCGGYSVQWEQNHGQCGVCGDAYNVNAPRPHEAGGQFAKGVIGRRYFVGQEVDVEVELTANHWGRFELFLCPNNNPKYEATQSCFERYPLYISGTRDVRFLIPGETKKKEIFRYRVRLPPYVTCSQCVLQWTYYTGNMWGVCPNGTEAVGCGQPETFRNCADISITTVTAGLPPLFISQFNPFALYFRDSRLPNLIQPLIIRYKNSCLKKA
;
A
#
# COMPACT_ATOMS: atom_id res chain seq x y z
N MET A 1 34.65 -0.21 31.25
CA MET A 1 35.05 1.18 31.52
C MET A 1 33.78 1.98 31.69
N ILE A 2 33.71 2.81 32.73
CA ILE A 2 32.58 3.66 33.16
C ILE A 2 31.45 2.84 33.82
N ILE A 3 31.51 2.57 35.14
CA ILE A 3 31.31 3.47 36.30
C ILE A 3 29.84 3.92 36.38
N GLY A 4 29.08 3.21 37.20
CA GLY A 4 27.84 3.72 37.78
C GLY A 4 28.15 4.51 39.05
N THR A 5 27.44 5.62 39.25
CA THR A 5 27.42 6.38 40.49
C THR A 5 25.98 6.70 40.86
N CYS A 6 25.44 5.98 41.84
CA CYS A 6 24.33 6.45 42.65
C CYS A 6 24.90 7.39 43.71
N LEU A 7 24.46 8.65 43.71
CA LEU A 7 24.64 9.57 44.82
C LEU A 7 23.53 9.30 45.84
N GLY A 8 23.93 8.80 47.00
CA GLY A 8 23.12 8.85 48.21
C GLY A 8 23.97 9.39 49.35
N ASN A 9 23.46 10.37 50.08
CA ASN A 9 23.82 10.55 51.48
C ASN A 9 22.82 11.47 52.19
N ALA A 10 22.11 10.91 53.18
CA ALA A 10 22.09 11.50 54.50
C ALA A 10 21.53 10.50 55.53
N ASN A 11 22.40 10.19 56.49
CA ASN A 11 22.14 9.94 57.90
C ASN A 11 21.69 8.54 58.38
N LYS A 12 22.68 7.88 58.99
CA LYS A 12 22.56 6.75 59.92
C LYS A 12 21.80 7.16 61.19
N VAL A 13 20.87 6.32 61.65
CA VAL A 13 20.65 6.03 63.09
C VAL A 13 20.22 4.56 63.21
N SER A 14 20.88 3.81 64.08
CA SER A 14 20.61 2.38 64.37
C SER A 14 19.39 2.22 65.28
N TRP A 15 18.57 1.18 65.12
CA TRP A 15 17.95 0.46 66.25
C TRP A 15 17.50 -0.97 65.87
N VAL A 16 18.05 -1.92 66.61
CA VAL A 16 17.64 -3.29 66.96
C VAL A 16 16.33 -3.83 66.36
N GLN A 17 16.48 -4.91 65.60
CA GLN A 17 15.44 -5.78 65.06
C GLN A 17 14.61 -6.43 66.19
N ARG A 18 13.30 -6.22 66.19
CA ARG A 18 12.35 -7.06 66.93
C ARG A 18 11.27 -7.57 65.97
N ARG A 19 11.28 -8.87 65.72
CA ARG A 19 10.34 -9.58 64.83
C ARG A 19 8.89 -9.34 65.27
N ARG A 20 8.02 -9.02 64.33
CA ARG A 20 6.63 -9.45 64.33
C ARG A 20 6.24 -9.83 62.91
N HIS A 21 5.81 -11.09 62.77
CA HIS A 21 5.21 -11.64 61.57
C HIS A 21 3.92 -10.86 61.23
N LEU A 22 3.82 -10.36 60.01
CA LEU A 22 2.53 -10.16 59.35
C LEU A 22 2.59 -10.87 57.99
N ASP A 23 1.69 -11.84 57.87
CA ASP A 23 1.28 -12.52 56.67
C ASP A 23 0.53 -11.53 55.76
N GLN A 24 1.07 -11.25 54.57
CA GLN A 24 0.37 -10.60 53.47
C GLN A 24 0.86 -11.22 52.16
N SER A 25 0.11 -12.20 51.70
CA SER A 25 0.18 -12.76 50.36
C SER A 25 -0.29 -11.73 49.32
N GLN A 26 0.58 -10.80 48.95
CA GLN A 26 0.39 -10.01 47.74
C GLN A 26 0.82 -10.85 46.53
N GLN A 27 -0.15 -11.54 45.96
CA GLN A 27 -0.04 -12.05 44.59
C GLN A 27 0.06 -10.85 43.64
N CYS A 28 1.27 -10.60 43.15
CA CYS A 28 1.50 -9.78 41.98
C CYS A 28 0.81 -10.43 40.78
N ILE A 29 -0.42 -10.03 40.51
CA ILE A 29 -1.06 -10.32 39.23
C ILE A 29 -0.35 -9.43 38.21
N CYS A 30 0.62 -10.01 37.51
CA CYS A 30 1.11 -9.46 36.25
C CYS A 30 -0.05 -9.52 35.26
N LEU A 31 -0.87 -8.48 35.21
CA LEU A 31 -1.69 -8.21 34.05
C LEU A 31 -0.73 -8.02 32.88
N PRO A 32 -0.73 -8.89 31.86
CA PRO A 32 -0.03 -8.56 30.65
C PRO A 32 -0.69 -7.29 30.12
N LEU A 33 0.09 -6.21 30.02
CA LEU A 33 -0.21 -5.16 29.06
C LEU A 33 -0.26 -5.86 27.71
N LEU A 34 -1.48 -6.16 27.24
CA LEU A 34 -1.72 -6.43 25.84
C LEU A 34 -1.32 -5.14 25.13
N ASP A 35 -0.08 -5.12 24.67
CA ASP A 35 0.35 -4.23 23.61
C ASP A 35 -0.59 -4.55 22.45
N GLU A 36 -1.62 -3.72 22.24
CA GLU A 36 -2.29 -3.64 20.95
C GLU A 36 -1.27 -3.05 19.97
N ALA A 37 -0.25 -3.86 19.65
CA ALA A 37 0.56 -3.68 18.47
C ALA A 37 -0.40 -3.93 17.31
N GLY A 38 -1.14 -2.88 16.95
CA GLY A 38 -1.91 -2.81 15.72
C GLY A 38 -0.95 -3.19 14.62
N VAL A 39 -1.07 -4.43 14.15
CA VAL A 39 -0.22 -4.90 13.07
C VAL A 39 -0.68 -4.06 11.87
N VAL A 40 0.17 -3.14 11.44
CA VAL A 40 -0.13 -2.24 10.33
C VAL A 40 0.04 -3.05 9.05
N ALA A 41 -1.03 -3.17 8.26
CA ALA A 41 -0.90 -3.82 6.96
C ALA A 41 -0.02 -2.96 6.05
N HIS A 42 0.55 -3.55 5.01
CA HIS A 42 1.41 -2.80 4.11
C HIS A 42 1.31 -3.40 2.71
N GLY A 43 1.04 -2.55 1.73
CA GLY A 43 0.77 -3.00 0.38
C GLY A 43 0.94 -1.91 -0.66
N ARG A 44 1.30 -2.32 -1.87
CA ARG A 44 1.45 -1.43 -3.02
C ARG A 44 1.04 -2.10 -4.33
N LEU A 45 0.46 -1.30 -5.23
CA LEU A 45 0.21 -1.68 -6.61
C LEU A 45 1.49 -1.55 -7.44
N MET A 46 1.96 -2.67 -7.97
CA MET A 46 3.22 -2.81 -8.70
C MET A 46 3.03 -2.85 -10.22
N ASP A 47 1.93 -3.43 -10.71
CA ASP A 47 1.58 -3.38 -12.13
C ASP A 47 0.06 -3.12 -12.28
N PRO A 48 -0.36 -2.05 -12.98
CA PRO A 48 0.47 -0.93 -13.43
C PRO A 48 1.15 -0.22 -12.26
N PRO A 49 2.39 0.29 -12.42
CA PRO A 49 3.12 0.88 -11.31
C PRO A 49 2.41 2.15 -10.81
N ALA A 50 2.02 2.14 -9.53
CA ALA A 50 1.39 3.30 -8.92
C ALA A 50 2.36 4.45 -8.65
N ARG A 51 1.85 5.68 -8.55
CA ARG A 51 2.59 6.95 -8.36
C ARG A 51 3.67 6.85 -7.26
N ASN A 52 3.33 6.22 -6.14
CA ASN A 52 4.20 5.94 -4.99
C ASN A 52 5.35 4.98 -5.32
N SER A 53 5.15 4.03 -6.24
CA SER A 53 6.10 2.95 -6.54
C SER A 53 6.82 3.10 -7.88
N MET A 54 6.47 4.10 -8.71
CA MET A 54 7.07 4.30 -10.04
C MET A 54 8.60 4.37 -10.01
N TRP A 55 9.19 4.97 -8.98
CA TRP A 55 10.65 5.06 -8.84
C TRP A 55 11.34 3.68 -8.81
N ARG A 56 10.67 2.62 -8.32
CA ARG A 56 11.21 1.24 -8.28
C ARG A 56 11.42 0.63 -9.67
N PHE A 57 10.76 1.20 -10.68
CA PHE A 57 10.80 0.78 -12.07
C PHE A 57 11.65 1.70 -12.94
N GLY A 58 12.38 2.66 -12.33
CA GLY A 58 13.28 3.57 -13.04
C GLY A 58 12.58 4.75 -13.72
N PHE A 59 11.32 5.04 -13.38
CA PHE A 59 10.66 6.27 -13.85
C PHE A 59 11.30 7.51 -13.19
N PRO A 60 11.31 8.67 -13.88
CA PRO A 60 11.83 9.92 -13.35
C PRO A 60 10.86 10.57 -12.34
N THR A 61 10.52 9.84 -11.28
CA THR A 61 9.63 10.27 -10.19
C THR A 61 10.39 10.34 -8.87
N PRO A 62 10.00 11.22 -7.92
CA PRO A 62 10.62 11.24 -6.59
C PRO A 62 10.56 9.86 -5.92
N VAL A 63 11.61 9.52 -5.18
CA VAL A 63 11.69 8.27 -4.43
C VAL A 63 10.78 8.34 -3.20
N ASN A 64 9.93 7.33 -3.03
CA ASN A 64 9.14 7.12 -1.81
C ASN A 64 9.53 5.76 -1.20
N TYR A 65 10.30 5.78 -0.12
CA TYR A 65 10.72 4.53 0.55
C TYR A 65 9.56 3.82 1.28
N ASN A 66 8.53 4.58 1.66
CA ASN A 66 7.31 4.12 2.32
C ASN A 66 6.18 3.96 1.30
N ASP A 67 6.51 3.51 0.09
CA ASP A 67 5.53 3.38 -0.99
C ASP A 67 4.49 2.28 -0.74
N ASN A 68 4.66 1.45 0.28
CA ASN A 68 3.71 0.46 0.76
C ASN A 68 2.79 0.98 1.89
N GLU A 69 2.85 2.28 2.21
CA GLU A 69 2.22 2.89 3.38
C GLU A 69 1.10 3.90 3.05
N LEU A 70 0.42 3.74 1.92
CA LEU A 70 -0.71 4.59 1.56
C LEU A 70 -2.02 4.11 2.19
N TYR A 71 -2.04 4.09 3.52
CA TYR A 71 -3.12 3.57 4.38
C TYR A 71 -4.06 4.65 4.92
N CYS A 72 -4.34 5.69 4.12
CA CYS A 72 -5.27 6.77 4.50
C CYS A 72 -4.87 7.53 5.79
N GLY A 73 -3.59 7.48 6.17
CA GLY A 73 -3.05 8.11 7.38
C GLY A 73 -3.09 7.27 8.65
N GLY A 74 -3.69 6.08 8.62
CA GLY A 74 -3.80 5.16 9.76
C GLY A 74 -5.26 4.82 10.03
N TYR A 75 -5.52 3.69 10.67
CA TYR A 75 -6.87 3.29 11.06
C TYR A 75 -7.59 4.40 11.86
N SER A 76 -7.01 4.85 12.98
CA SER A 76 -7.62 5.89 13.82
C SER A 76 -7.73 7.24 13.10
N VAL A 77 -6.75 7.59 12.26
CA VAL A 77 -6.82 8.83 11.47
C VAL A 77 -7.96 8.77 10.46
N GLN A 78 -8.12 7.65 9.75
CA GLN A 78 -9.20 7.46 8.79
C GLN A 78 -10.57 7.46 9.50
N TRP A 79 -10.78 6.58 10.47
CA TRP A 79 -12.11 6.29 11.00
C TRP A 79 -12.54 7.21 12.14
N GLU A 80 -11.64 7.53 13.08
CA GLU A 80 -11.97 8.35 14.24
C GLU A 80 -11.87 9.85 13.92
N GLN A 81 -10.79 10.28 13.25
CA GLN A 81 -10.55 11.70 12.99
C GLN A 81 -11.19 12.18 11.68
N ASN A 82 -11.10 11.39 10.61
CA ASN A 82 -11.60 11.76 9.27
C ASN A 82 -12.99 11.17 8.96
N HIS A 83 -13.64 10.51 9.92
CA HIS A 83 -14.98 9.93 9.77
C HIS A 83 -15.10 8.96 8.58
N GLY A 84 -14.09 8.11 8.41
CA GLY A 84 -13.98 7.12 7.33
C GLY A 84 -13.43 7.67 6.01
N GLN A 85 -13.18 8.97 5.91
CA GLN A 85 -12.70 9.59 4.68
C GLN A 85 -11.21 9.30 4.45
N CYS A 86 -10.86 9.13 3.18
CA CYS A 86 -9.50 8.89 2.72
C CYS A 86 -9.25 9.72 1.45
N GLY A 87 -8.01 10.18 1.26
CA GLY A 87 -7.60 10.79 0.00
C GLY A 87 -7.86 9.88 -1.19
N VAL A 88 -7.98 10.48 -2.39
CA VAL A 88 -8.29 9.72 -3.61
C VAL A 88 -7.21 8.69 -3.88
N CYS A 89 -5.95 9.04 -3.61
CA CYS A 89 -4.79 8.20 -3.86
C CYS A 89 -4.11 7.67 -2.59
N GLY A 90 -4.84 7.57 -1.48
CA GLY A 90 -4.40 6.90 -0.24
C GLY A 90 -3.69 7.77 0.78
N ASP A 91 -3.51 9.05 0.48
CA ASP A 91 -3.07 10.05 1.47
C ASP A 91 -4.15 10.24 2.56
N ALA A 92 -3.72 10.68 3.75
CA ALA A 92 -4.65 11.03 4.83
C ALA A 92 -5.58 12.17 4.41
N TYR A 93 -6.86 12.07 4.74
CA TYR A 93 -7.86 13.02 4.25
C TYR A 93 -7.65 14.44 4.79
N ASN A 94 -7.14 14.59 6.01
CA ASN A 94 -6.80 15.87 6.65
C ASN A 94 -5.53 16.55 6.10
N VAL A 95 -4.77 15.90 5.22
CA VAL A 95 -3.64 16.55 4.52
C VAL A 95 -4.20 17.56 3.51
N ASN A 96 -3.65 18.78 3.55
CA ASN A 96 -4.05 19.86 2.65
C ASN A 96 -3.84 19.50 1.18
N ALA A 97 -4.76 19.93 0.32
CA ALA A 97 -4.64 19.76 -1.12
C ALA A 97 -3.58 20.72 -1.72
N PRO A 98 -2.86 20.32 -2.78
CA PRO A 98 -2.87 18.97 -3.35
C PRO A 98 -2.14 17.98 -2.45
N ARG A 99 -2.78 16.83 -2.16
CA ARG A 99 -2.12 15.78 -1.37
C ARG A 99 -0.96 15.18 -2.17
N PRO A 100 0.06 14.60 -1.50
CA PRO A 100 1.28 14.17 -2.18
C PRO A 100 1.07 13.25 -3.40
N HIS A 101 0.05 12.39 -3.39
CA HIS A 101 -0.22 11.44 -4.48
C HIS A 101 -1.40 11.84 -5.37
N GLU A 102 -2.00 13.01 -5.15
CA GLU A 102 -3.05 13.61 -5.98
C GLU A 102 -2.46 14.64 -6.96
N ALA A 103 -3.18 15.01 -8.01
CA ALA A 103 -2.75 15.89 -9.09
C ALA A 103 -2.18 17.22 -8.57
N GLY A 104 -0.99 17.57 -9.06
CA GLY A 104 -0.21 18.71 -8.53
C GLY A 104 0.68 18.37 -7.32
N GLY A 105 0.50 17.19 -6.74
CA GLY A 105 1.31 16.67 -5.63
C GLY A 105 2.73 16.26 -6.00
N GLN A 106 3.46 15.83 -4.98
CA GLN A 106 4.87 15.42 -5.11
C GLN A 106 5.04 14.22 -6.04
N PHE A 107 4.15 13.22 -5.96
CA PHE A 107 4.26 11.95 -6.69
C PHE A 107 3.36 11.87 -7.93
N ALA A 108 2.33 12.73 -8.04
CA ALA A 108 1.47 12.81 -9.21
C ALA A 108 2.09 13.66 -10.33
N LYS A 109 3.07 13.11 -11.04
CA LYS A 109 3.79 13.80 -12.13
C LYS A 109 3.15 13.65 -13.51
N GLY A 110 2.02 12.95 -13.63
CA GLY A 110 1.35 12.69 -14.90
C GLY A 110 2.13 11.76 -15.84
N VAL A 111 3.07 10.98 -15.29
CA VAL A 111 3.89 10.04 -16.06
C VAL A 111 3.07 8.77 -16.30
N ILE A 112 2.89 8.41 -17.57
CA ILE A 112 2.14 7.21 -17.96
C ILE A 112 2.98 5.96 -17.68
N GLY A 113 2.57 5.16 -16.69
CA GLY A 113 3.23 3.93 -16.27
C GLY A 113 2.99 2.74 -17.20
N ARG A 114 1.78 2.66 -17.80
CA ARG A 114 1.40 1.62 -18.77
C ARG A 114 0.49 2.17 -19.87
N ARG A 115 0.54 1.51 -21.03
CA ARG A 115 -0.35 1.80 -22.16
C ARG A 115 -1.10 0.53 -22.54
N TYR A 116 -2.40 0.64 -22.70
CA TYR A 116 -3.29 -0.49 -22.98
C TYR A 116 -4.22 -0.17 -24.14
N PHE A 117 -4.93 -1.20 -24.60
CA PHE A 117 -5.98 -1.08 -25.61
C PHE A 117 -7.36 -1.16 -24.99
N VAL A 118 -8.33 -0.56 -25.67
CA VAL A 118 -9.73 -0.66 -25.31
C VAL A 118 -10.14 -2.12 -25.14
N GLY A 119 -10.82 -2.46 -24.03
CA GLY A 119 -11.31 -3.81 -23.77
C GLY A 119 -10.24 -4.86 -23.45
N GLN A 120 -8.96 -4.48 -23.36
CA GLN A 120 -7.87 -5.40 -23.08
C GLN A 120 -8.01 -6.04 -21.68
N GLU A 121 -7.67 -7.34 -21.57
CA GLU A 121 -7.39 -7.95 -20.28
C GLU A 121 -5.98 -7.56 -19.83
N VAL A 122 -5.87 -6.92 -18.66
CA VAL A 122 -4.62 -6.38 -18.15
C VAL A 122 -4.18 -7.15 -16.91
N ASP A 123 -2.88 -7.44 -16.83
CA ASP A 123 -2.27 -8.03 -15.65
C ASP A 123 -2.18 -6.97 -14.54
N VAL A 124 -2.54 -7.39 -13.34
CA VAL A 124 -2.44 -6.61 -12.12
C VAL A 124 -1.52 -7.34 -11.16
N GLU A 125 -0.50 -6.63 -10.68
CA GLU A 125 0.41 -7.15 -9.66
C GLU A 125 0.35 -6.27 -8.41
N VAL A 126 0.07 -6.90 -7.27
CA VAL A 126 0.04 -6.27 -5.95
C VAL A 126 1.07 -6.95 -5.07
N GLU A 127 1.92 -6.16 -4.41
CA GLU A 127 2.86 -6.66 -3.42
C GLU A 127 2.37 -6.26 -2.02
N LEU A 128 2.04 -7.26 -1.19
CA LEU A 128 1.78 -7.04 0.24
C LEU A 128 3.03 -7.40 1.04
N THR A 129 3.64 -6.41 1.68
CA THR A 129 4.76 -6.61 2.60
C THR A 129 4.30 -6.95 4.01
N ALA A 130 3.01 -6.72 4.32
CA ALA A 130 2.29 -7.28 5.45
C ALA A 130 0.86 -7.58 4.99
N ASN A 131 0.55 -8.87 4.80
CA ASN A 131 -0.74 -9.37 4.34
C ASN A 131 -1.71 -9.57 5.52
N HIS A 132 -2.85 -8.92 5.41
CA HIS A 132 -3.92 -8.85 6.41
C HIS A 132 -5.24 -9.42 5.89
N TRP A 133 -5.16 -10.21 4.81
CA TRP A 133 -6.31 -10.79 4.11
C TRP A 133 -7.35 -9.73 3.74
N GLY A 134 -8.56 -10.14 3.39
CA GLY A 134 -9.60 -9.23 2.91
C GLY A 134 -9.64 -9.23 1.38
N ARG A 135 -9.70 -8.04 0.77
CA ARG A 135 -9.99 -7.94 -0.68
C ARG A 135 -9.32 -6.75 -1.36
N PHE A 136 -9.03 -6.93 -2.65
CA PHE A 136 -8.68 -5.83 -3.55
C PHE A 136 -9.85 -5.46 -4.44
N GLU A 137 -9.93 -4.17 -4.77
CA GLU A 137 -10.81 -3.64 -5.80
C GLU A 137 -10.02 -2.68 -6.68
N LEU A 138 -10.38 -2.63 -7.96
CA LEU A 138 -9.71 -1.77 -8.93
C LEU A 138 -10.75 -1.01 -9.74
N PHE A 139 -10.57 0.30 -9.83
CA PHE A 139 -11.46 1.20 -10.56
C PHE A 139 -10.67 2.06 -11.53
N LEU A 140 -11.34 2.53 -12.57
CA LEU A 140 -10.76 3.39 -13.60
C LEU A 140 -11.43 4.77 -13.57
N CYS A 141 -10.67 5.84 -13.79
CA CYS A 141 -11.22 7.14 -14.12
C CYS A 141 -10.58 7.68 -15.40
N PRO A 142 -11.35 7.91 -16.48
CA PRO A 142 -10.88 8.59 -17.68
C PRO A 142 -10.58 10.08 -17.40
N ASN A 143 -9.34 10.39 -17.05
CA ASN A 143 -8.91 11.73 -16.63
C ASN A 143 -7.91 12.36 -17.61
N ASN A 144 -8.37 12.94 -18.71
CA ASN A 144 -7.48 13.38 -19.80
C ASN A 144 -6.56 14.57 -19.49
N ASN A 145 -6.42 14.98 -18.23
CA ASN A 145 -5.56 16.07 -17.83
C ASN A 145 -4.89 15.81 -16.46
N PRO A 146 -3.56 15.60 -16.42
CA PRO A 146 -2.85 15.26 -15.20
C PRO A 146 -2.77 16.39 -14.16
N LYS A 147 -3.22 17.61 -14.51
CA LYS A 147 -3.31 18.74 -13.56
C LYS A 147 -4.64 18.77 -12.78
N TYR A 148 -5.64 18.00 -13.21
CA TYR A 148 -6.92 17.88 -12.51
C TYR A 148 -6.99 16.52 -11.84
N GLU A 149 -7.39 16.51 -10.57
CA GLU A 149 -7.49 15.27 -9.80
C GLU A 149 -8.75 14.48 -10.19
N ALA A 150 -8.60 13.16 -10.29
CA ALA A 150 -9.73 12.27 -10.50
C ALA A 150 -10.63 12.27 -9.26
N THR A 151 -11.95 12.21 -9.45
CA THR A 151 -12.91 12.18 -8.33
C THR A 151 -13.30 10.75 -7.99
N GLN A 152 -13.67 10.50 -6.71
CA GLN A 152 -14.21 9.20 -6.32
C GLN A 152 -15.46 8.82 -7.15
N SER A 153 -16.30 9.80 -7.45
CA SER A 153 -17.50 9.64 -8.30
C SER A 153 -17.19 9.29 -9.77
N CYS A 154 -15.96 9.51 -10.24
CA CYS A 154 -15.51 9.05 -11.55
C CYS A 154 -15.15 7.56 -11.51
N PHE A 155 -14.37 7.15 -10.49
CA PHE A 155 -13.97 5.76 -10.29
C PHE A 155 -15.17 4.82 -10.15
N GLU A 156 -16.17 5.21 -9.37
CA GLU A 156 -17.38 4.41 -9.13
C GLU A 156 -18.18 4.12 -10.40
N ARG A 157 -17.99 4.87 -11.49
CA ARG A 157 -18.64 4.62 -12.78
C ARG A 157 -17.95 3.55 -13.62
N TYR A 158 -16.68 3.25 -13.34
CA TYR A 158 -15.88 2.30 -14.13
C TYR A 158 -15.16 1.28 -13.22
N PRO A 159 -15.91 0.41 -12.52
CA PRO A 159 -15.31 -0.74 -11.84
C PRO A 159 -14.64 -1.68 -12.85
N LEU A 160 -13.49 -2.25 -12.47
CA LEU A 160 -12.81 -3.25 -13.28
C LEU A 160 -13.09 -4.65 -12.73
N TYR A 161 -13.65 -5.49 -13.60
CA TYR A 161 -14.02 -6.86 -13.25
C TYR A 161 -12.83 -7.79 -13.43
N ILE A 162 -12.69 -8.76 -12.53
CA ILE A 162 -11.69 -9.81 -12.64
C ILE A 162 -11.99 -10.63 -13.90
N SER A 163 -10.93 -10.91 -14.68
CA SER A 163 -11.06 -11.69 -15.90
C SER A 163 -11.65 -13.07 -15.61
N GLY A 164 -12.64 -13.46 -16.40
CA GLY A 164 -13.36 -14.73 -16.25
C GLY A 164 -14.47 -14.73 -15.19
N THR A 165 -14.66 -13.65 -14.43
CA THR A 165 -15.72 -13.54 -13.42
C THR A 165 -16.61 -12.32 -13.66
N ARG A 166 -17.62 -12.13 -12.81
CA ARG A 166 -18.44 -10.91 -12.74
C ARG A 166 -18.18 -10.11 -11.46
N ASP A 167 -17.07 -10.41 -10.79
CA ASP A 167 -16.71 -9.81 -9.51
C ASP A 167 -15.66 -8.72 -9.69
N VAL A 168 -15.87 -7.60 -8.99
CA VAL A 168 -14.90 -6.50 -8.86
C VAL A 168 -13.91 -6.78 -7.72
N ARG A 169 -14.28 -7.70 -6.83
CA ARG A 169 -13.56 -8.02 -5.59
C ARG A 169 -12.61 -9.18 -5.81
N PHE A 170 -11.32 -8.94 -5.71
CA PHE A 170 -10.34 -10.02 -5.61
C PHE A 170 -10.19 -10.40 -4.14
N LEU A 171 -10.72 -11.56 -3.76
CA LEU A 171 -10.61 -12.07 -2.38
C LEU A 171 -9.23 -12.70 -2.18
N ILE A 172 -8.52 -12.27 -1.14
CA ILE A 172 -7.22 -12.85 -0.79
C ILE A 172 -7.45 -14.24 -0.18
N PRO A 173 -6.87 -15.31 -0.74
CA PRO A 173 -7.04 -16.66 -0.20
C PRO A 173 -6.53 -16.76 1.26
N GLY A 174 -7.26 -17.48 2.11
CA GLY A 174 -6.95 -17.60 3.54
C GLY A 174 -5.59 -18.22 3.86
N GLU A 175 -5.09 -19.11 3.01
CA GLU A 175 -3.82 -19.84 3.20
C GLU A 175 -2.57 -19.05 2.74
N THR A 176 -2.74 -17.78 2.38
CA THR A 176 -1.65 -16.94 1.86
C THR A 176 -0.64 -16.56 2.95
N LYS A 177 0.61 -16.35 2.54
CA LYS A 177 1.71 -15.97 3.44
C LYS A 177 1.54 -14.53 3.93
N LYS A 178 2.20 -14.20 5.04
CA LYS A 178 2.29 -12.84 5.59
C LYS A 178 2.96 -11.83 4.67
N LYS A 179 3.80 -12.28 3.73
CA LYS A 179 4.37 -11.49 2.63
C LYS A 179 4.10 -12.22 1.34
N GLU A 180 3.45 -11.58 0.38
CA GLU A 180 3.05 -12.25 -0.85
C GLU A 180 2.89 -11.26 -2.01
N ILE A 181 3.10 -11.76 -3.23
CA ILE A 181 2.80 -11.04 -4.47
C ILE A 181 1.57 -11.68 -5.12
N PHE A 182 0.50 -10.91 -5.21
CA PHE A 182 -0.74 -11.32 -5.85
C PHE A 182 -0.72 -10.90 -7.32
N ARG A 183 -1.03 -11.85 -8.19
CA ARG A 183 -1.19 -11.62 -9.63
C ARG A 183 -2.57 -12.06 -10.06
N TYR A 184 -3.31 -11.17 -10.69
CA TYR A 184 -4.62 -11.45 -11.25
C TYR A 184 -4.83 -10.58 -12.50
N ARG A 185 -5.85 -10.90 -13.29
CA ARG A 185 -6.19 -10.12 -14.48
C ARG A 185 -7.52 -9.44 -14.30
N VAL A 186 -7.65 -8.24 -14.84
CA VAL A 186 -8.91 -7.50 -14.92
C VAL A 186 -9.20 -7.10 -16.35
N ARG A 187 -10.46 -6.77 -16.63
CA ARG A 187 -10.90 -6.31 -17.95
C ARG A 187 -11.09 -4.80 -17.96
N LEU A 188 -10.42 -4.11 -18.89
CA LEU A 188 -10.71 -2.70 -19.13
C LEU A 188 -12.10 -2.53 -19.77
N PRO A 189 -12.83 -1.44 -19.50
CA PRO A 189 -14.16 -1.24 -20.06
C PRO A 189 -14.09 -1.12 -21.58
N PRO A 190 -15.06 -1.71 -22.31
CA PRO A 190 -15.14 -1.48 -23.75
C PRO A 190 -15.49 -0.01 -24.02
N TYR A 191 -15.01 0.52 -25.14
CA TYR A 191 -15.26 1.88 -25.62
C TYR A 191 -14.72 3.04 -24.77
N VAL A 192 -13.93 2.76 -23.73
CA VAL A 192 -13.28 3.81 -22.93
C VAL A 192 -11.85 4.04 -23.42
N THR A 193 -11.54 5.30 -23.75
CA THR A 193 -10.20 5.75 -24.15
C THR A 193 -9.78 6.96 -23.32
N CYS A 194 -8.48 7.12 -23.11
CA CYS A 194 -7.92 8.25 -22.38
C CYS A 194 -6.44 8.45 -22.68
N SER A 195 -6.02 9.71 -22.78
CA SER A 195 -4.60 10.09 -22.88
C SER A 195 -3.88 9.89 -21.54
N GLN A 196 -4.61 10.11 -20.45
CA GLN A 196 -4.24 9.81 -19.08
C GLN A 196 -5.51 9.29 -18.40
N CYS A 197 -5.47 8.07 -17.90
CA CYS A 197 -6.47 7.54 -16.98
C CYS A 197 -5.78 7.37 -15.63
N VAL A 198 -6.57 7.47 -14.57
CA VAL A 198 -6.13 7.04 -13.25
C VAL A 198 -6.76 5.68 -12.97
N LEU A 199 -5.96 4.72 -12.55
CA LEU A 199 -6.42 3.49 -11.91
C LEU A 199 -6.30 3.64 -10.40
N GLN A 200 -7.38 3.38 -9.67
CA GLN A 200 -7.38 3.38 -8.21
C GLN A 200 -7.47 1.93 -7.74
N TRP A 201 -6.38 1.43 -7.18
CA TRP A 201 -6.37 0.17 -6.43
C TRP A 201 -6.73 0.48 -4.99
N THR A 202 -7.72 -0.23 -4.46
CA THR A 202 -8.08 -0.17 -3.04
C THR A 202 -7.94 -1.54 -2.42
N TYR A 203 -7.28 -1.60 -1.26
CA TYR A 203 -7.20 -2.79 -0.42
C TYR A 203 -7.93 -2.55 0.88
N TYR A 204 -8.91 -3.40 1.14
CA TYR A 204 -9.64 -3.46 2.40
C TYR A 204 -9.12 -4.66 3.19
N THR A 205 -8.50 -4.41 4.35
CA THR A 205 -7.97 -5.48 5.20
C THR A 205 -9.10 -6.33 5.80
N GLY A 206 -8.79 -7.59 6.10
CA GLY A 206 -9.75 -8.56 6.63
C GLY A 206 -9.46 -9.01 8.07
N ASN A 207 -8.55 -8.35 8.78
CA ASN A 207 -8.09 -8.76 10.10
C ASN A 207 -8.68 -7.93 11.26
N MET A 208 -9.55 -6.97 10.98
CA MET A 208 -10.21 -6.15 11.99
C MET A 208 -11.35 -6.93 12.67
N TRP A 209 -11.52 -6.76 13.98
CA TRP A 209 -12.70 -7.27 14.69
C TRP A 209 -13.79 -6.20 14.70
N GLY A 210 -15.02 -6.58 14.41
CA GLY A 210 -16.13 -5.63 14.46
C GLY A 210 -17.49 -6.27 14.27
N VAL A 211 -18.51 -5.41 14.29
CA VAL A 211 -19.91 -5.82 14.14
C VAL A 211 -20.22 -6.05 12.66
N CYS A 212 -20.71 -7.24 12.35
CA CYS A 212 -21.18 -7.65 11.02
C CYS A 212 -22.60 -7.12 10.75
N PRO A 213 -23.08 -7.12 9.49
CA PRO A 213 -24.42 -6.61 9.15
C PRO A 213 -25.60 -7.31 9.86
N ASN A 214 -25.40 -8.55 10.30
CA ASN A 214 -26.37 -9.34 11.06
C ASN A 214 -26.31 -9.08 12.59
N GLY A 215 -25.48 -8.13 13.04
CA GLY A 215 -25.31 -7.78 14.45
C GLY A 215 -24.35 -8.69 15.23
N THR A 216 -23.80 -9.75 14.63
CA THR A 216 -22.77 -10.58 15.29
C THR A 216 -21.41 -9.92 15.20
N GLU A 217 -20.51 -10.23 16.11
CA GLU A 217 -19.11 -9.80 16.03
C GLU A 217 -18.21 -10.90 15.47
N ALA A 218 -17.33 -10.55 14.54
CA ALA A 218 -16.35 -11.47 13.97
C ALA A 218 -15.14 -10.74 13.39
N VAL A 219 -14.05 -11.48 13.20
CA VAL A 219 -12.90 -11.02 12.40
C VAL A 219 -13.32 -10.82 10.94
N GLY A 220 -12.88 -9.73 10.33
CA GLY A 220 -13.22 -9.32 8.98
C GLY A 220 -14.51 -8.49 8.89
N CYS A 221 -15.17 -8.23 10.02
CA CYS A 221 -16.32 -7.34 10.12
C CYS A 221 -15.92 -5.98 10.68
N GLY A 222 -16.85 -5.01 10.58
CA GLY A 222 -16.61 -3.63 10.97
C GLY A 222 -15.85 -2.82 9.91
N GLN A 223 -15.14 -1.80 10.39
CA GLN A 223 -14.39 -0.86 9.56
C GLN A 223 -13.01 -1.45 9.25
N PRO A 224 -12.61 -1.58 7.97
CA PRO A 224 -11.28 -2.09 7.62
C PRO A 224 -10.24 -0.97 7.61
N GLU A 225 -8.97 -1.31 7.90
CA GLU A 225 -7.86 -0.47 7.44
C GLU A 225 -7.87 -0.46 5.90
N THR A 226 -7.71 0.73 5.30
CA THR A 226 -7.85 0.91 3.86
C THR A 226 -6.55 1.43 3.26
N PHE A 227 -6.10 0.80 2.18
CA PHE A 227 -4.97 1.29 1.38
C PHE A 227 -5.48 1.70 0.02
N ARG A 228 -4.98 2.81 -0.51
CA ARG A 228 -5.28 3.23 -1.89
C ARG A 228 -4.03 3.61 -2.63
N ASN A 229 -3.88 3.16 -3.86
CA ASN A 229 -2.83 3.65 -4.75
C ASN A 229 -3.44 4.08 -6.09
N CYS A 230 -2.88 5.13 -6.67
CA CYS A 230 -3.24 5.59 -8.00
C CYS A 230 -2.12 5.29 -8.99
N ALA A 231 -2.45 4.72 -10.16
CA ALA A 231 -1.53 4.55 -11.28
C ALA A 231 -2.03 5.30 -12.51
N ASP A 232 -1.13 6.02 -13.18
CA ASP A 232 -1.45 6.77 -14.39
C ASP A 232 -1.19 5.88 -15.63
N ILE A 233 -2.22 5.62 -16.42
CA ILE A 233 -2.15 4.75 -17.62
C ILE A 233 -2.75 5.47 -18.84
N SER A 234 -2.52 4.97 -20.04
CA SER A 234 -3.23 5.45 -21.24
C SER A 234 -3.96 4.31 -21.92
N ILE A 235 -5.18 4.56 -22.42
CA ILE A 235 -5.97 3.56 -23.16
C ILE A 235 -6.27 4.11 -24.55
N THR A 236 -5.79 3.42 -25.59
CA THR A 236 -5.98 3.80 -27.00
C THR A 236 -6.69 2.72 -27.79
N THR A 237 -7.20 3.06 -28.98
CA THR A 237 -7.95 2.11 -29.83
C THR A 237 -7.06 1.18 -30.66
N VAL A 238 -5.77 1.52 -30.87
CA VAL A 238 -4.84 0.78 -31.75
C VAL A 238 -3.40 0.90 -31.24
N THR A 239 -2.62 -0.20 -31.25
CA THR A 239 -1.15 -0.17 -31.19
C THR A 239 -0.57 -0.11 -32.59
N ALA A 240 0.16 0.96 -32.90
CA ALA A 240 1.48 0.74 -33.46
C ALA A 240 2.41 0.52 -32.25
N GLY A 241 3.16 -0.59 -32.22
CA GLY A 241 3.98 -1.06 -31.11
C GLY A 241 5.08 -0.09 -30.67
N LEU A 242 4.71 1.03 -30.05
CA LEU A 242 5.64 1.99 -29.50
C LEU A 242 6.10 1.50 -28.13
N PRO A 243 7.40 1.23 -27.93
CA PRO A 243 7.95 1.05 -26.60
C PRO A 243 7.67 2.29 -25.72
N PRO A 244 7.75 2.16 -24.39
CA PRO A 244 7.66 3.31 -23.51
C PRO A 244 8.61 4.43 -23.98
N LEU A 245 8.10 5.67 -24.08
CA LEU A 245 8.85 6.81 -24.66
C LEU A 245 10.12 7.17 -23.87
N PHE A 246 10.29 6.62 -22.67
CA PHE A 246 11.44 6.87 -21.81
C PHE A 246 12.64 5.93 -22.06
N ILE A 247 12.52 4.88 -22.89
CA ILE A 247 13.67 4.01 -23.21
C ILE A 247 14.79 4.79 -23.91
N SER A 248 14.46 5.85 -24.65
CA SER A 248 15.43 6.71 -25.34
C SER A 248 15.95 7.87 -24.49
N GLN A 249 15.49 8.04 -23.25
CA GLN A 249 15.93 9.12 -22.36
C GLN A 249 16.99 8.57 -21.40
N PHE A 250 18.18 9.19 -21.39
CA PHE A 250 19.24 8.79 -20.45
C PHE A 250 18.78 9.05 -19.01
N ASN A 251 18.45 7.98 -18.28
CA ASN A 251 18.17 8.02 -16.85
C ASN A 251 19.26 7.22 -16.11
N PRO A 252 20.18 7.87 -15.38
CA PRO A 252 21.28 7.19 -14.71
C PRO A 252 20.83 6.26 -13.56
N PHE A 253 19.56 6.33 -13.15
CA PHE A 253 18.99 5.49 -12.10
C PHE A 253 18.15 4.32 -12.62
N ALA A 254 17.91 4.25 -13.93
CA ALA A 254 17.15 3.15 -14.52
C ALA A 254 18.10 2.01 -14.91
N LEU A 255 18.04 0.91 -14.16
CA LEU A 255 18.74 -0.33 -14.50
C LEU A 255 17.82 -1.18 -15.39
N TYR A 256 18.36 -1.68 -16.50
CA TYR A 256 17.63 -2.54 -17.42
C TYR A 256 18.38 -3.86 -17.62
N PHE A 257 17.64 -4.95 -17.74
CA PHE A 257 18.14 -6.18 -18.32
C PHE A 257 17.89 -6.16 -19.82
N ARG A 258 18.95 -6.44 -20.58
CA ARG A 258 18.89 -6.63 -22.03
C ARG A 258 19.16 -8.09 -22.32
N ASP A 259 18.23 -8.76 -22.98
CA ASP A 259 18.48 -10.11 -23.45
C ASP A 259 19.56 -10.08 -24.54
N SER A 260 20.62 -10.85 -24.35
CA SER A 260 21.74 -10.94 -25.31
C SER A 260 21.34 -11.58 -26.63
N ARG A 261 20.28 -12.39 -26.66
CA ARG A 261 19.74 -13.06 -27.86
C ARG A 261 18.69 -12.21 -28.56
N LEU A 262 18.03 -11.31 -27.83
CA LEU A 262 17.01 -10.40 -28.34
C LEU A 262 17.36 -8.96 -27.91
N PRO A 263 18.29 -8.29 -28.61
CA PRO A 263 18.81 -6.98 -28.20
C PRO A 263 17.75 -5.86 -28.15
N ASN A 264 16.56 -6.09 -28.71
CA ASN A 264 15.42 -5.17 -28.65
C ASN A 264 14.48 -5.44 -27.46
N LEU A 265 14.67 -6.57 -26.76
CA LEU A 265 13.92 -6.93 -25.56
C LEU A 265 14.65 -6.38 -24.33
N ILE A 266 14.24 -5.18 -23.92
CA ILE A 266 14.77 -4.48 -22.76
C ILE A 266 13.69 -4.50 -21.67
N GLN A 267 14.00 -5.05 -20.51
CA GLN A 267 13.09 -5.09 -19.36
C GLN A 267 13.68 -4.28 -18.19
N PRO A 268 12.89 -3.46 -17.49
CA PRO A 268 13.38 -2.75 -16.32
C PRO A 268 13.71 -3.73 -15.19
N LEU A 269 14.85 -3.52 -14.53
CA LEU A 269 15.14 -4.16 -13.25
C LEU A 269 14.25 -3.52 -12.18
N ILE A 270 13.28 -4.29 -11.70
CA ILE A 270 12.34 -3.84 -10.66
C ILE A 270 13.00 -4.05 -9.29
N ILE A 271 13.22 -2.97 -8.54
CA ILE A 271 13.78 -3.05 -7.19
C ILE A 271 12.69 -3.52 -6.22
N ARG A 272 12.66 -4.83 -5.97
CA ARG A 272 11.83 -5.45 -4.93
C ARG A 272 12.62 -5.54 -3.63
N TYR A 273 11.96 -5.32 -2.50
CA TYR A 273 12.59 -5.46 -1.19
C TYR A 273 12.79 -6.96 -0.91
N LYS A 274 13.96 -7.50 -1.23
CA LYS A 274 14.36 -8.84 -0.80
C LYS A 274 15.30 -8.74 0.40
N ASN A 275 14.82 -9.16 1.58
CA ASN A 275 15.69 -9.58 2.69
C ASN A 275 16.35 -10.92 2.37
N SER A 276 17.02 -11.04 1.22
CA SER A 276 17.91 -12.16 0.96
C SER A 276 19.31 -11.61 0.89
N CYS A 277 19.98 -11.57 2.05
CA CYS A 277 21.42 -11.69 2.06
C CYS A 277 21.74 -12.89 1.15
N LEU A 278 22.42 -12.64 0.03
CA LEU A 278 23.04 -13.69 -0.75
C LEU A 278 23.94 -14.46 0.22
N LYS A 279 23.52 -15.66 0.63
CA LYS A 279 24.47 -16.64 1.14
C LYS A 279 25.40 -16.90 -0.05
N LYS A 280 26.60 -16.32 0.00
CA LYS A 280 27.70 -16.80 -0.83
C LYS A 280 27.84 -18.29 -0.53
N ALA A 281 27.62 -19.10 -1.56
CA ALA A 281 28.06 -20.48 -1.59
C ALA A 281 29.59 -20.51 -1.60
#